data_AF-A0A6V7K450-F1
#
_entry.id   AF-A0A6V7K450-F1
#
_cell.length_a   1.000
_cell.length_b   1.000
_cell.length_c   1.000
_cell.angle_alpha   90.00
_cell.angle_beta   90.00
_cell.angle_gamma   90.00
#
_symmetry.space_group_name_H-M   'P 1'
#
loop_
_entity.id
_entity.type
_entity.pdbx_description
1 polymer ?
#
loop_
_entity_poly.entity_id
_entity_poly.type
_entity_poly.pdbx_seq_one_letter_code
_entity_poly.pdbx_strand_id
1 'polypeptide(L)' 'YYGGNEYIDQIEWLAQKRALATYKLNPEEWGCNVQPYSGSPANLAVYTGLIEPHGRIMGLDLPDGGHLTH' A
#
# COMPACT_ATOMS: atom_id res chain seq x y z
N TYR A 1 15.77 9.03 7.69
CA TYR A 1 15.79 10.34 8.40
C TYR A 1 16.69 10.32 9.62
N TYR A 2 16.60 9.30 10.48
CA TYR A 2 17.45 9.17 11.66
C TYR A 2 18.41 7.97 11.50
N GLY A 3 19.49 7.96 12.29
CA GLY A 3 20.40 6.81 12.39
C GLY A 3 19.86 5.73 13.34
N GLY A 4 20.51 4.56 13.36
CA GLY A 4 20.18 3.47 14.30
C GLY A 4 19.06 2.52 13.85
N ASN A 5 18.70 2.51 12.57
CA ASN A 5 17.61 1.68 12.04
C ASN A 5 18.05 0.29 11.54
N GLU A 6 19.29 -0.14 11.78
CA GLU A 6 19.85 -1.38 11.20
C GLU A 6 18.92 -2.60 11.33
N TYR A 7 18.35 -2.83 12.51
CA TYR A 7 17.44 -3.95 12.75
C TYR A 7 16.03 -3.71 12.21
N ILE A 8 15.57 -2.45 12.21
CA ILE A 8 14.25 -2.08 11.69
C ILE A 8 14.24 -2.23 10.16
N ASP A 9 15.30 -1.80 9.49
CA ASP A 9 15.49 -1.95 8.05
C ASP A 9 15.47 -3.44 7.66
N GLN A 10 16.15 -4.29 8.43
CA GLN A 10 16.10 -5.75 8.23
C GLN A 10 14.69 -6.33 8.35
N ILE A 11 13.92 -5.88 9.35
CA ILE A 11 12.53 -6.32 9.55
C ILE A 11 11.65 -5.86 8.38
N GLU A 12 11.78 -4.60 7.96
CA GLU A 12 10.99 -4.04 6.87
C GLU A 12 11.30 -4.75 5.54
N TRP A 13 12.58 -4.96 5.21
CA TRP A 13 12.96 -5.72 4.02
C TRP A 13 12.44 -7.16 4.05
N LEU A 14 12.47 -7.81 5.22
CA LEU A 14 11.92 -9.16 5.36
C LEU A 14 10.40 -9.17 5.14
N ALA A 15 9.68 -8.18 5.67
CA ALA A 15 8.24 -8.05 5.47
C ALA A 15 7.88 -7.84 3.99
N GLN A 16 8.58 -6.93 3.31
CA GLN A 16 8.41 -6.68 1.87
C GLN A 16 8.67 -7.93 1.04
N LYS A 17 9.80 -8.63 1.28
CA LYS A 17 10.14 -9.88 0.58
C LYS A 17 9.07 -10.96 0.79
N ARG A 18 8.58 -11.13 2.02
CA ARG A 18 7.52 -12.10 2.33
C ARG A 18 6.20 -11.72 1.69
N ALA A 19 5.85 -10.44 1.63
CA ALA A 19 4.63 -9.99 0.96
C ALA A 19 4.65 -10.37 -0.52
N LEU A 20 5.73 -10.05 -1.25
CA LEU A 20 5.87 -10.42 -2.66
C LEU A 20 5.84 -11.94 -2.86
N ALA A 21 6.55 -12.70 -2.02
CA ALA A 21 6.57 -14.16 -2.10
C ALA A 21 5.19 -14.79 -1.83
N THR A 22 4.42 -14.24 -0.89
CA THR A 22 3.07 -14.72 -0.53
C THR A 22 2.12 -14.68 -1.74
N TYR A 23 2.23 -13.62 -2.54
CA TYR A 23 1.44 -13.46 -3.77
C TYR A 23 2.17 -13.94 -5.03
N LYS A 24 3.33 -14.60 -4.89
CA LYS A 24 4.15 -15.16 -5.99
C LYS A 24 4.54 -14.12 -7.06
N LEU A 25 4.86 -12.90 -6.62
CA LEU A 25 5.18 -11.78 -7.49
C LEU A 25 6.68 -11.71 -7.81
N ASN A 26 7.01 -11.34 -9.05
CA ASN A 26 8.38 -11.06 -9.47
C ASN A 26 8.85 -9.71 -8.88
N PRO A 27 9.92 -9.66 -8.07
CA PRO A 27 10.43 -8.41 -7.51
C PRO A 27 10.95 -7.40 -8.53
N GLU A 28 11.22 -7.82 -9.77
CA GLU A 28 11.62 -6.91 -10.86
C GLU A 28 10.41 -6.14 -11.43
N GLU A 29 9.20 -6.65 -11.25
CA GLU A 29 7.95 -6.06 -11.76
C GLU A 29 7.12 -5.41 -10.64
N TRP A 30 7.24 -5.92 -9.41
CA TRP A 30 6.39 -5.55 -8.29
C TRP A 30 7.17 -5.06 -7.08
N GLY A 31 6.76 -3.89 -6.57
CA GLY A 31 7.14 -3.39 -5.26
C GLY A 31 6.01 -3.57 -4.23
N CYS A 32 6.34 -3.46 -2.95
CA CYS A 32 5.35 -3.47 -1.86
C CYS A 32 5.74 -2.43 -0.80
N ASN A 33 4.83 -1.51 -0.49
CA ASN A 33 4.94 -0.65 0.69
C ASN A 33 4.16 -1.30 1.84
N VAL A 34 4.84 -1.60 2.95
CA VAL A 34 4.27 -2.28 4.13
C VAL A 34 3.98 -1.34 5.30
N GLN A 35 4.05 -0.02 5.08
CA GLN A 35 3.91 1.01 6.11
C GLN A 35 2.49 1.58 6.33
N PRO A 36 1.48 1.42 5.43
CA PRO A 36 0.15 1.95 5.73
C PRO A 36 -0.43 1.39 7.03
N TYR A 37 -0.90 2.29 7.91
CA TYR A 37 -1.37 1.92 9.24
C TYR A 37 -2.63 1.03 9.25
N SER A 38 -3.44 1.10 8.19
CA SER A 38 -4.63 0.26 7.99
C SER A 38 -5.06 0.30 6.52
N GLY A 39 -6.15 -0.40 6.18
CA GLY A 39 -6.69 -0.43 4.82
C GLY A 39 -7.16 0.93 4.31
N SER A 40 -7.94 1.68 5.11
CA SER A 40 -8.46 2.99 4.69
C SER A 40 -7.36 4.02 4.38
N PRO A 41 -6.32 4.19 5.23
CA PRO A 41 -5.18 5.04 4.90
C PRO A 41 -4.35 4.54 3.72
N ALA A 42 -4.30 3.21 3.47
CA ALA A 42 -3.60 2.67 2.30
C ALA A 42 -4.28 3.13 1.00
N ASN A 43 -5.61 3.05 0.92
CA ASN A 43 -6.37 3.54 -0.23
C ASN A 43 -6.15 5.04 -0.45
N LEU A 44 -6.22 5.84 0.62
CA LEU A 44 -5.99 7.29 0.53
C LEU A 44 -4.57 7.64 0.05
N ALA A 45 -3.55 6.89 0.48
CA ALA A 45 -2.17 7.08 0.04
C ALA A 45 -2.01 6.80 -1.46
N VAL A 46 -2.70 5.78 -1.99
CA VAL A 46 -2.72 5.48 -3.44
C VAL A 46 -3.37 6.62 -4.21
N TYR A 47 -4.53 7.12 -3.76
CA TYR A 47 -5.20 8.24 -4.43
C TYR A 47 -4.32 9.48 -4.44
N THR A 48 -3.73 9.84 -3.30
CA THR A 48 -2.84 11.00 -3.20
C THR A 48 -1.58 10.84 -4.07
N GLY A 49 -1.08 9.62 -4.24
CA GLY A 49 0.13 9.34 -5.01
C GLY A 49 -0.08 9.31 -6.53
N LEU A 50 -1.31 9.08 -7.00
CA LEU A 50 -1.62 8.89 -8.42
C LEU A 50 -2.59 9.93 -9.00
N ILE A 51 -3.35 10.61 -8.14
CA ILE A 51 -4.48 11.45 -8.54
C ILE A 51 -4.35 12.81 -7.86
N GLU A 52 -4.42 13.87 -8.65
CA GLU A 52 -4.45 15.24 -8.12
C GLU A 52 -5.78 15.53 -7.40
N PRO A 53 -5.81 16.51 -6.47
CA PRO A 53 -7.07 16.98 -5.89
C PRO A 53 -8.12 17.28 -6.97
N HIS A 54 -9.37 16.83 -6.74
CA HIS A 54 -10.49 16.87 -7.69
C HIS A 54 -10.40 15.92 -8.90
N GLY A 55 -9.38 15.06 -8.96
CA GLY A 55 -9.37 13.94 -9.89
C GLY A 55 -10.54 12.98 -9.65
N ARG A 56 -10.91 12.22 -10.68
CA ARG A 56 -12.09 11.35 -10.66
C ARG A 56 -11.70 9.92 -10.34
N ILE A 57 -12.48 9.28 -9.47
CA ILE A 57 -12.38 7.87 -9.10
C ILE A 57 -13.76 7.26 -9.35
N MET A 58 -13.79 6.01 -9.81
CA MET A 58 -15.01 5.21 -9.86
C MET A 58 -14.80 3.94 -9.03
N GLY A 59 -15.66 3.72 -8.05
CA GLY A 59 -15.71 2.53 -7.20
C GLY A 59 -17.08 1.85 -7.29
N LEU A 60 -17.20 0.67 -6.66
CA LEU A 60 -18.49 -0.02 -6.48
C LEU A 60 -19.34 0.76 -5.47
N ASP A 61 -20.63 0.94 -5.76
CA ASP A 61 -21.55 1.66 -4.86
C ASP A 61 -21.69 0.95 -3.51
N LEU A 62 -21.87 1.71 -2.43
CA LEU A 62 -21.89 1.17 -1.07
C LEU A 62 -23.06 0.18 -0.84
N PRO A 63 -24.31 0.46 -1.26
CA PRO A 63 -25.41 -0.50 -1.15
C PRO A 63 -25.22 -1.75 -2.02
N ASP A 64 -24.39 -1.66 -3.06
CA ASP A 64 -24.05 -2.77 -3.96
C ASP A 64 -22.86 -3.60 -3.47
N GLY A 65 -22.37 -3.34 -2.24
CA GLY A 65 -21.25 -4.06 -1.62
C GLY A 65 -19.90 -3.36 -1.72
N GLY A 66 -19.88 -2.09 -2.11
CA GLY A 66 -18.69 -1.23 -2.03
C GLY A 66 -18.17 -1.05 -0.59
N HIS A 67 -16.98 -0.47 -0.48
CA HIS A 67 -16.39 -0.09 0.81
C HIS A 67 -16.32 1.43 0.90
N LEU A 68 -16.48 2.01 2.10
CA LEU A 68 -16.53 3.45 2.34
C LEU A 68 -15.34 4.27 1.82
N THR A 69 -14.26 3.61 1.45
CA THR A 69 -13.00 4.24 1.04
C THR A 69 -12.75 4.12 -0.47
N HIS A 70 -13.69 3.56 -1.22
CA HIS A 70 -13.67 3.50 -2.67
C HIS A 70 -14.63 4.55 -3.23
#